data_AF-A0A174Q596-F1
#
_entry.id   AF-A0A174Q596-F1
#
_cell.length_a   1.000
_cell.length_b   1.000
_cell.length_c   1.000
_cell.angle_alpha   90.00
_cell.angle_beta   90.00
_cell.angle_gamma   90.00
#
_symmetry.space_group_name_H-M   'P 1'
#
loop_
_entity.id
_entity.type
_entity.pdbx_description
1 polymer ?
#
loop_
_entity_poly.entity_id
_entity_poly.type
_entity_poly.pdbx_seq_one_letter_code
_entity_poly.pdbx_strand_id
1 'polypeptide(L)' 'MENAGGVQTLEADTVLFALGMKSVDIAPLKAAAEAAGLKTWVIGDAIQPGKVDQATRSAYLAGIEVGR' A
#
# COMPACT_ATOMS: atom_id res chain seq x y z
N MET A 1 25.10 14.77 -15.30
CA MET A 1 24.16 15.58 -16.10
C MET A 1 23.49 16.52 -15.14
N GLU A 2 23.85 17.80 -15.22
CA GLU A 2 23.46 18.77 -14.23
C GLU A 2 22.16 19.44 -14.64
N ASN A 3 21.26 19.61 -13.68
CA ASN A 3 20.25 20.63 -13.80
C ASN A 3 20.23 21.45 -12.52
N ALA A 4 21.04 22.51 -12.50
CA ALA A 4 21.23 23.40 -11.36
C ALA A 4 20.20 24.54 -11.29
N GLY A 5 19.12 24.52 -12.09
CA GLY A 5 18.06 25.53 -11.92
C GLY A 5 17.05 25.75 -13.06
N GLY A 6 16.79 24.77 -13.95
CA GLY A 6 15.87 24.99 -15.08
C GLY A 6 15.01 23.78 -15.49
N VAL A 7 14.08 24.01 -16.42
CA VAL A 7 13.33 22.95 -17.10
C VAL A 7 14.24 22.34 -18.17
N GLN A 8 14.32 21.01 -18.22
CA GLN A 8 15.11 20.28 -19.21
C GLN A 8 14.23 19.23 -19.92
N THR A 9 14.42 19.11 -21.23
CA THR A 9 13.85 18.03 -22.03
C THR A 9 14.87 16.91 -22.16
N LEU A 10 14.44 15.68 -21.88
CA LEU A 10 15.23 14.46 -22.06
C LEU A 10 14.54 13.61 -23.11
N GLU A 11 15.24 13.26 -24.19
CA GLU A 11 14.72 12.33 -25.20
C GLU A 11 14.74 10.90 -24.65
N ALA A 12 13.62 10.19 -24.78
CA ALA A 12 13.49 8.80 -24.39
C ALA A 12 12.40 8.13 -25.23
N ASP A 13 12.61 6.87 -25.61
CA ASP A 13 11.58 6.05 -26.28
C ASP A 13 10.46 5.65 -25.30
N THR A 14 10.75 5.62 -24.00
CA THR A 14 9.78 5.25 -22.95
C THR A 14 10.15 5.94 -21.63
N VAL A 15 9.12 6.41 -20.92
CA VAL A 15 9.24 7.02 -19.59
C VAL A 15 8.56 6.13 -18.55
N LEU A 16 9.31 5.75 -17.52
CA LEU A 16 8.80 4.94 -16.40
C LEU A 16 8.61 5.82 -15.16
N PHE A 17 7.36 6.02 -14.75
CA PHE A 17 7.02 6.74 -13.53
C PHE A 17 7.05 5.80 -12.32
N ALA A 18 8.17 5.79 -11.59
CA ALA A 18 8.35 5.00 -10.37
C ALA A 18 8.23 5.86 -9.09
N LEU A 19 7.12 6.58 -8.94
CA LEU A 19 6.90 7.58 -7.87
C LEU A 19 6.54 6.96 -6.50
N GLY A 20 6.49 5.64 -6.40
CA GLY A 20 6.02 4.91 -5.23
C GLY A 20 4.58 4.42 -5.38
N MET A 21 3.99 4.00 -4.26
CA MET A 21 2.67 3.36 -4.20
C MET A 21 1.74 4.13 -3.28
N LYS A 22 0.43 4.05 -3.55
CA LYS A 22 -0.64 4.53 -2.66
C LYS A 22 -1.43 3.32 -2.17
N SER A 23 -1.83 3.32 -0.90
CA SER A 23 -2.73 2.31 -0.36
C SER A 23 -4.05 2.31 -1.11
N VAL A 24 -4.56 1.11 -1.39
CA VAL A 24 -5.92 0.92 -1.91
C VAL A 24 -6.90 1.23 -0.78
N ASP A 25 -7.94 2.02 -1.07
CA ASP A 25 -9.01 2.28 -0.11
C ASP A 25 -9.87 1.03 0.07
N ILE A 26 -9.76 0.41 1.24
CA ILE A 26 -10.50 -0.81 1.62
C ILE A 26 -11.67 -0.51 2.55
N ALA A 27 -11.91 0.75 2.91
CA ALA A 27 -12.96 1.11 3.86
C ALA A 27 -14.35 0.60 3.45
N PRO A 28 -14.76 0.66 2.16
CA PRO A 28 -16.05 0.11 1.74
C PRO A 28 -16.15 -1.40 1.93
N LEU A 29 -15.08 -2.14 1.61
CA LEU A 29 -15.04 -3.60 1.74
C LEU A 29 -15.11 -4.01 3.21
N LYS A 30 -14.35 -3.32 4.06
CA LYS A 30 -14.36 -3.53 5.51
C LYS A 30 -15.77 -3.32 6.08
N ALA A 31 -16.39 -2.18 5.75
CA ALA A 31 -17.73 -1.86 6.22
C ALA A 31 -18.79 -2.89 5.78
N ALA A 32 -18.70 -3.37 4.54
CA ALA A 32 -19.62 -4.40 4.03
C ALA A 32 -19.47 -5.75 4.76
N ALA A 33 -18.23 -6.16 5.04
CA ALA A 33 -17.96 -7.39 5.78
C ALA A 33 -18.40 -7.30 7.26
N GLU A 34 -18.14 -6.17 7.92
CA GLU A 34 -18.60 -5.92 9.30
C GLU A 34 -20.13 -5.84 9.39
N ALA A 35 -20.79 -5.27 8.38
CA ALA A 35 -22.26 -5.28 8.29
C ALA A 35 -22.85 -6.70 8.14
N ALA A 36 -22.09 -7.63 7.56
CA ALA A 36 -22.43 -9.05 7.48
C ALA A 36 -22.07 -9.83 8.77
N GLY A 37 -21.61 -9.15 9.82
CA GLY A 37 -21.21 -9.76 11.10
C GLY A 37 -19.84 -10.44 11.06
N LEU A 38 -19.04 -10.20 10.02
CA LEU A 38 -17.69 -10.75 9.91
C LEU A 38 -16.69 -9.83 10.62
N LYS A 39 -15.88 -10.39 11.51
CA LYS A 39 -14.74 -9.67 12.08
C LYS A 39 -13.66 -9.52 11.00
N THR A 40 -13.12 -8.32 10.84
CA THR A 40 -12.15 -8.01 9.77
C THR A 40 -10.89 -7.35 10.31
N TRP A 41 -9.78 -7.58 9.60
CA TRP A 41 -8.48 -6.97 9.88
C TRP A 41 -7.90 -6.40 8.58
N VAL A 42 -7.23 -5.26 8.70
CA VAL A 42 -6.52 -4.62 7.60
C VAL A 42 -5.04 -4.89 7.80
N ILE A 43 -4.34 -5.37 6.77
CA ILE A 43 -2.93 -5.77 6.84
C ILE A 43 -2.14 -5.25 5.64
N GLY A 44 -0.82 -5.19 5.80
CA GLY A 44 0.14 -4.81 4.76
C GLY A 44 -0.10 -3.43 4.15
N ASP A 45 0.13 -3.33 2.85
CA ASP A 45 0.12 -2.06 2.13
C ASP A 45 -1.25 -1.35 2.13
N ALA A 46 -2.32 -2.07 2.47
CA ALA A 46 -3.64 -1.46 2.68
C ALA A 46 -3.70 -0.58 3.95
N ILE A 47 -2.80 -0.78 4.92
CA ILE A 47 -2.60 0.13 6.05
C ILE A 47 -1.77 1.34 5.59
N GLN A 48 -0.58 1.04 5.08
CA GLN A 48 0.38 2.02 4.56
C GLN A 48 1.37 1.28 3.65
N PRO A 49 1.72 1.80 2.47
CA PRO A 49 2.63 1.10 1.57
C PRO A 49 4.01 1.03 2.20
N GLY A 50 4.58 -0.18 2.21
CA GLY A 50 5.79 -0.46 2.94
C GLY A 50 6.69 -1.46 2.24
N LYS A 51 7.55 -2.09 3.03
CA LYS A 51 8.40 -3.19 2.59
C LYS A 51 7.76 -4.51 2.98
N VAL A 52 8.22 -5.59 2.34
CA VAL A 52 7.65 -6.94 2.48
C VAL A 52 7.67 -7.44 3.93
N ASP A 53 8.66 -7.04 4.73
CA ASP A 53 8.75 -7.38 6.15
C ASP A 53 7.58 -6.79 6.95
N GLN A 54 7.15 -5.55 6.66
CA GLN A 54 6.03 -4.90 7.33
C GLN A 54 4.70 -5.57 6.97
N ALA A 55 4.53 -5.94 5.69
CA ALA A 55 3.37 -6.69 5.24
C ALA A 55 3.28 -8.06 5.92
N THR A 56 4.40 -8.78 5.98
CA THR A 56 4.46 -10.10 6.64
C THR A 56 4.20 -10.01 8.14
N ARG A 57 4.79 -9.01 8.81
CA ARG A 57 4.60 -8.78 10.24
C ARG A 57 3.15 -8.44 10.60
N SER A 58 2.51 -7.54 9.84
CA SER A 58 1.11 -7.16 10.11
C SER A 58 0.16 -8.34 9.90
N ALA A 59 0.39 -9.17 8.89
CA ALA A 59 -0.36 -10.41 8.69
C ALA A 59 -0.21 -11.39 9.87
N TYR A 60 1.02 -11.59 10.35
CA TYR A 60 1.29 -12.46 11.50
C TYR A 60 0.56 -11.99 12.78
N LEU A 61 0.61 -10.69 13.06
CA LEU A 61 -0.08 -10.12 14.23
C LEU A 61 -1.60 -10.23 14.13
N ALA A 62 -2.17 -9.99 12.95
CA ALA A 62 -3.60 -10.19 12.71
C ALA A 62 -4.00 -11.67 12.91
N GLY A 63 -3.19 -12.61 12.43
CA GLY A 63 -3.41 -14.04 12.62
C GLY A 63 -3.44 -14.46 14.09
N ILE A 64 -2.56 -13.91 14.93
CA ILE A 64 -2.59 -14.13 16.38
C ILE A 64 -3.90 -13.62 16.99
N GLU A 65 -4.36 -12.45 16.57
CA GLU A 65 -5.59 -11.85 17.09
C GLU A 65 -6.85 -12.61 16.67
N VAL A 66 -6.85 -13.23 15.47
CA VAL A 66 -7.94 -14.11 15.00
C VAL A 66 -8.05 -15.36 15.88
N GLY A 67 -6.91 -15.93 16.30
CA GLY A 67 -6.87 -17.15 17.10
C GLY A 67 -7.14 -16.95 18.60
N ARG A 68 -7.36 -15.72 19.05
CA ARG A 68 -7.63 -15.36 20.45
C ARG A 68 -9.12 -15.17 20.70
#